data_AF-A0A929Y6K2-F1
#
_entry.id   AF-A0A929Y6K2-F1
#
_cell.length_a   1.000
_cell.length_b   1.000
_cell.length_c   1.000
_cell.angle_alpha   90.00
_cell.angle_beta   90.00
_cell.angle_gamma   90.00
#
_symmetry.space_group_name_H-M   'P 1'
#
loop_
_entity.id
_entity.type
_entity.pdbx_description
1 polymer ?
#
loop_
_entity_poly.entity_id
_entity_poly.type
_entity_poly.pdbx_seq_one_letter_code
_entity_poly.pdbx_strand_id
1 'polypeptide(L)'
;MMQHYLLMKKNYPDCILFYRLGDFYEMFFEDAVTVSRELELTLTGKSCGLEQRAPMCGVPFHAAESYLTRLVQRGYKVAICEQLEDPKQAKGIVKRDVIRVVTPGTTLNMQSLEETKNNYIMCVFFHSPASGIAVCDVTTGDFHLTEVRSVQEIRDEIAKFQPSELICNVSFLSDGISETELKEKYETTVYPLDPLDFGAESCRRSLTDHFHTSSTIGLGIEDFPNGTLAAGALLGYLKRVQKTELSNLTQLHP
;
A
#
# COMPACT_ATOMS: atom_id res chain seq x y z
N MET A 1 -8.96 -24.28 8.06
CA MET A 1 -9.33 -22.87 7.77
C MET A 1 -8.63 -21.92 8.74
N MET A 2 -8.93 -21.95 10.04
CA MET A 2 -8.37 -20.95 10.98
C MET A 2 -6.84 -20.93 11.05
N GLN A 3 -6.18 -22.10 10.96
CA GLN A 3 -4.73 -22.18 10.84
C GLN A 3 -4.17 -21.41 9.63
N HIS A 4 -4.86 -21.49 8.48
CA HIS A 4 -4.48 -20.75 7.28
C HIS A 4 -4.70 -19.25 7.45
N TYR A 5 -5.82 -18.85 8.06
CA TYR A 5 -6.07 -17.44 8.39
C TYR A 5 -4.95 -16.86 9.26
N LEU A 6 -4.56 -17.55 10.34
CA LEU A 6 -3.49 -17.12 11.23
C LEU A 6 -2.13 -17.07 10.53
N LEU A 7 -1.85 -18.02 9.64
CA LEU A 7 -0.65 -18.01 8.81
C LEU A 7 -0.62 -16.78 7.89
N MET A 8 -1.73 -16.49 7.20
CA MET A 8 -1.83 -15.31 6.34
C MET A 8 -1.68 -14.02 7.16
N LYS A 9 -2.37 -13.92 8.30
CA LYS A 9 -2.28 -12.75 9.18
C LYS A 9 -0.85 -12.52 9.71
N LYS A 10 -0.08 -13.58 9.96
CA LYS A 10 1.34 -13.47 10.33
C LYS A 10 2.19 -12.81 9.24
N ASN A 11 1.86 -13.04 7.97
CA ASN A 11 2.56 -12.43 6.84
C ASN A 11 2.13 -10.97 6.58
N TYR A 12 0.98 -10.56 7.13
CA TYR A 12 0.39 -9.22 7.00
C TYR A 12 -0.04 -8.66 8.37
N PRO A 13 0.89 -8.50 9.32
CA PRO A 13 0.57 -8.17 10.70
C PRO A 13 -0.05 -6.77 10.83
N ASP A 14 0.32 -5.83 9.95
CA ASP A 14 -0.14 -4.44 9.91
C ASP A 14 -1.41 -4.22 9.09
N CYS A 15 -1.91 -5.26 8.41
CA CYS A 15 -3.09 -5.16 7.54
C CYS A 15 -4.30 -5.83 8.17
N ILE A 16 -5.48 -5.23 8.03
CA ILE A 16 -6.75 -5.92 8.23
C ILE A 16 -6.88 -7.01 7.15
N LEU A 17 -7.12 -8.27 7.53
CA LEU A 17 -7.20 -9.37 6.58
C LEU A 17 -8.65 -9.63 6.17
N PHE A 18 -9.04 -9.15 4.99
CA PHE A 18 -10.31 -9.51 4.34
C PHE A 18 -10.19 -10.94 3.79
N TYR A 19 -10.73 -11.91 4.52
CA TYR A 19 -10.59 -13.33 4.17
C TYR A 19 -11.84 -13.87 3.47
N ARG A 20 -11.71 -14.21 2.18
CA ARG A 20 -12.84 -14.67 1.36
C ARG A 20 -13.40 -16.01 1.82
N LEU A 21 -14.67 -16.00 2.21
CA LEU A 21 -15.45 -17.17 2.59
C LEU A 21 -16.85 -17.12 1.97
N GLY A 22 -17.04 -17.87 0.89
CA GLY A 22 -18.32 -17.86 0.17
C GLY A 22 -18.59 -16.47 -0.38
N ASP A 23 -19.76 -15.89 -0.09
CA ASP A 23 -20.15 -14.55 -0.55
C ASP A 23 -19.78 -13.41 0.41
N PHE A 24 -18.90 -13.67 1.38
CA PHE A 24 -18.43 -12.67 2.34
C PHE A 24 -16.90 -12.55 2.35
N TYR A 25 -16.42 -11.37 2.75
CA TYR A 25 -15.11 -11.24 3.38
C TYR A 25 -15.32 -11.26 4.89
N GLU A 26 -14.68 -12.20 5.56
CA GLU A 26 -14.74 -12.34 7.00
C GLU A 26 -13.40 -11.91 7.61
N MET A 27 -13.48 -11.22 8.75
CA MET A 27 -12.34 -10.85 9.57
C MET A 27 -12.49 -11.54 10.93
N PHE A 28 -11.37 -11.89 11.56
CA PHE A 28 -11.37 -12.59 12.85
C PHE A 28 -10.50 -11.89 13.90
N PHE A 29 -10.78 -12.17 15.17
CA PHE A 29 -10.01 -11.71 16.32
C PHE A 29 -9.95 -10.17 16.38
N GLU A 30 -8.75 -9.60 16.50
CA GLU A 30 -8.54 -8.16 16.64
C GLU A 30 -9.00 -7.37 15.40
N ASP A 31 -8.83 -7.94 14.20
CA ASP A 31 -9.33 -7.34 12.95
C ASP A 31 -10.86 -7.24 13.00
N ALA A 32 -11.54 -8.26 13.52
CA ALA A 32 -12.99 -8.25 13.65
C ALA A 32 -13.48 -7.18 14.62
N VAL A 33 -12.82 -7.07 15.79
CA VAL A 33 -13.16 -6.07 16.82
C VAL A 33 -12.93 -4.66 16.28
N THR A 34 -11.79 -4.43 15.64
CA THR A 34 -11.43 -3.14 15.04
C THR A 34 -12.44 -2.77 13.96
N VAL A 35 -12.63 -3.62 12.94
CA VAL A 35 -13.52 -3.31 11.82
C VAL A 35 -14.98 -3.18 12.27
N SER A 36 -15.43 -3.98 13.23
CA SER A 36 -16.79 -3.85 13.79
C SER A 36 -17.02 -2.47 14.40
N ARG A 37 -16.06 -1.97 15.19
CA ARG A 37 -16.13 -0.63 15.76
C ARG A 37 -16.05 0.45 14.70
N GLU A 38 -15.08 0.34 13.79
CA GLU A 38 -14.84 1.37 12.78
C GLU A 38 -16.01 1.48 11.80
N LEU A 39 -16.49 0.36 11.26
CA LEU A 39 -17.51 0.36 10.22
C LEU A 39 -18.93 0.17 10.76
N GLU A 40 -19.09 0.09 12.08
CA GLU A 40 -20.35 -0.16 12.78
C GLU A 40 -21.02 -1.48 12.35
N LEU A 41 -20.20 -2.52 12.14
CA LEU A 41 -20.69 -3.85 11.80
C LEU A 41 -21.03 -4.66 13.04
N THR A 42 -21.98 -5.58 12.91
CA THR A 42 -22.29 -6.53 13.98
C THR A 42 -21.10 -7.45 14.25
N LEU A 43 -20.59 -7.42 15.48
CA LEU A 43 -19.60 -8.38 15.97
C LEU A 43 -20.31 -9.67 16.40
N THR A 44 -19.85 -10.80 15.88
CA THR A 44 -20.35 -12.14 16.19
C THR A 44 -19.19 -13.04 16.63
N GLY A 45 -19.46 -14.33 16.84
CA GLY A 45 -18.42 -15.30 17.17
C GLY A 45 -18.49 -16.54 16.28
N LYS A 46 -17.36 -17.03 15.80
CA LYS A 46 -17.24 -18.29 15.04
C LYS A 46 -16.68 -19.41 15.91
N SER A 47 -17.33 -20.56 15.89
CA SER A 47 -16.80 -21.76 16.53
C SER A 47 -15.62 -22.29 15.71
N CYS A 48 -14.42 -22.30 16.29
CA CYS A 48 -13.18 -22.67 15.61
C CYS A 48 -12.36 -23.73 16.36
N GLY A 49 -13.00 -24.54 17.21
CA GLY A 49 -12.33 -25.59 17.99
C GLY A 49 -11.57 -25.08 19.22
N LEU A 50 -11.72 -23.81 19.58
CA LEU A 50 -11.27 -23.22 20.84
C LEU A 50 -12.42 -23.23 21.86
N GLU A 51 -12.09 -23.14 23.17
CA GLU A 51 -13.10 -23.03 24.23
C GLU A 51 -13.99 -21.79 24.06
N GLN A 52 -13.40 -20.68 23.61
CA GLN A 52 -14.13 -19.45 23.28
C GLN A 52 -14.31 -19.31 21.77
N ARG A 53 -15.47 -18.79 21.35
CA ARG A 53 -15.74 -18.47 19.94
C ARG A 53 -14.83 -17.33 19.51
N ALA A 54 -14.18 -17.45 18.36
CA ALA A 54 -13.35 -16.39 17.82
C ALA A 54 -14.23 -15.19 17.41
N PRO A 55 -13.92 -13.95 17.85
CA PRO A 55 -14.61 -12.76 17.37
C PRO A 55 -14.58 -12.69 15.84
N MET A 56 -15.70 -12.31 15.24
CA MET A 56 -15.88 -12.32 13.80
C MET A 56 -16.85 -11.22 13.36
N CYS A 57 -16.48 -10.49 12.31
CA CYS A 57 -17.41 -9.70 11.53
C CYS A 57 -17.14 -9.92 10.04
N GLY A 58 -18.03 -9.48 9.16
CA GLY A 58 -17.84 -9.64 7.74
C GLY A 58 -18.67 -8.68 6.92
N VAL A 59 -18.26 -8.53 5.67
CA VAL A 59 -18.92 -7.66 4.68
C VAL A 59 -19.28 -8.49 3.45
N PRO A 60 -20.43 -8.21 2.79
CA PRO A 60 -20.77 -8.88 1.55
C PRO A 60 -19.73 -8.58 0.46
N PHE A 61 -19.36 -9.60 -0.30
CA PHE A 61 -18.39 -9.50 -1.41
C PHE A 61 -18.65 -8.32 -2.34
N HIS A 62 -19.89 -8.25 -2.84
CA HIS A 62 -20.30 -7.28 -3.85
C HIS A 62 -20.31 -5.85 -3.33
N ALA A 63 -20.28 -5.66 -2.00
CA ALA A 63 -20.22 -4.37 -1.34
C ALA A 63 -18.83 -4.07 -0.73
N ALA A 64 -17.89 -5.00 -0.82
CA ALA A 64 -16.61 -4.95 -0.12
C ALA A 64 -15.82 -3.67 -0.43
N GLU A 65 -15.88 -3.19 -1.67
CA GLU A 65 -15.15 -2.01 -2.12
C GLU A 65 -15.53 -0.74 -1.31
N SER A 66 -16.80 -0.56 -0.98
CA SER A 66 -17.23 0.59 -0.16
C SER A 66 -16.69 0.54 1.26
N TYR A 67 -16.59 -0.66 1.84
CA TYR A 67 -15.99 -0.87 3.16
C TYR A 67 -14.47 -0.72 3.13
N LEU A 68 -13.82 -1.17 2.05
CA LEU A 68 -12.39 -0.97 1.82
C LEU A 68 -12.06 0.52 1.79
N THR A 69 -12.78 1.31 0.97
CA THR A 69 -12.61 2.76 0.92
C THR A 69 -12.73 3.40 2.30
N ARG A 70 -13.75 3.07 3.09
CA ARG A 70 -13.96 3.63 4.43
C ARG A 70 -12.82 3.27 5.41
N LEU A 71 -12.30 2.05 5.36
CA LEU A 71 -11.16 1.65 6.19
C LEU A 71 -9.89 2.37 5.78
N VAL A 72 -9.64 2.44 4.48
CA VAL A 72 -8.46 3.07 3.91
C VAL A 72 -8.43 4.58 4.20
N GLN A 73 -9.57 5.27 4.10
CA GLN A 73 -9.70 6.68 4.51
C GLN A 73 -9.40 6.93 5.99
N ARG A 74 -9.48 5.89 6.83
CA ARG A 74 -9.10 5.96 8.25
C ARG A 74 -7.64 5.56 8.50
N GLY A 75 -6.85 5.34 7.44
CA GLY A 75 -5.44 5.00 7.50
C GLY A 75 -5.14 3.51 7.66
N TYR A 76 -6.14 2.63 7.53
CA TYR A 76 -5.93 1.17 7.60
C TYR A 76 -5.47 0.59 6.26
N LYS A 77 -4.48 -0.31 6.31
CA LYS A 77 -4.16 -1.20 5.19
C LYS A 77 -5.06 -2.43 5.23
N VAL A 78 -5.55 -2.88 4.07
CA VAL A 78 -6.42 -4.06 3.99
C VAL A 78 -5.85 -5.08 3.01
N ALA A 79 -5.48 -6.26 3.51
CA ALA A 79 -5.04 -7.38 2.68
C ALA A 79 -6.26 -8.18 2.20
N ILE A 80 -6.40 -8.38 0.89
CA ILE A 80 -7.51 -9.14 0.31
C ILE A 80 -7.04 -10.55 0.01
N CYS A 81 -7.53 -11.51 0.80
CA CYS A 81 -7.29 -12.93 0.61
C CYS A 81 -8.45 -13.57 -0.15
N GLU A 82 -8.17 -14.00 -1.38
CA GLU A 82 -9.17 -14.55 -2.29
C GLU A 82 -9.12 -16.08 -2.41
N GLN A 83 -10.21 -16.65 -2.92
CA GLN A 83 -10.26 -18.06 -3.30
C GLN A 83 -9.65 -18.24 -4.70
N LEU A 84 -8.55 -19.00 -4.78
CA LEU A 84 -7.82 -19.21 -6.03
C LEU A 84 -8.40 -20.34 -6.89
N GLU A 85 -9.34 -21.11 -6.35
CA GLU A 85 -10.01 -22.21 -7.04
C GLU A 85 -11.49 -22.29 -6.65
N ASP A 86 -12.30 -22.84 -7.56
CA ASP A 86 -13.73 -23.05 -7.30
C ASP A 86 -13.91 -24.08 -6.16
N PRO A 87 -14.62 -23.73 -5.07
CA PRO A 87 -14.92 -24.65 -3.98
C PRO A 87 -15.58 -25.96 -4.42
N LYS A 88 -16.32 -25.95 -5.54
CA LYS A 88 -16.99 -27.13 -6.09
C LYS A 88 -16.04 -28.08 -6.80
N GLN A 89 -14.88 -27.58 -7.25
CA GLN A 89 -13.87 -28.35 -7.96
C GLN A 89 -12.68 -28.76 -7.06
N ALA A 90 -12.52 -28.09 -5.92
CA ALA A 90 -11.43 -28.34 -5.00
C ALA A 90 -11.54 -29.71 -4.30
N LYS A 91 -10.44 -30.48 -4.32
CA LYS A 91 -10.28 -31.66 -3.46
C LYS A 91 -9.56 -31.26 -2.18
N GLY A 92 -10.32 -31.02 -1.10
CA GLY A 92 -9.77 -30.67 0.21
C GLY A 92 -9.99 -29.19 0.57
N ILE A 93 -8.98 -28.54 1.16
CA ILE A 93 -9.08 -27.14 1.57
C ILE A 93 -8.86 -26.24 0.36
N VAL A 94 -9.89 -25.47 -0.01
CA VAL A 94 -9.81 -24.45 -1.09
C VAL A 94 -8.58 -23.56 -0.89
N LYS A 95 -7.71 -23.53 -1.90
CA LYS A 95 -6.51 -22.70 -1.94
C LYS A 95 -6.90 -21.23 -1.88
N ARG A 96 -6.22 -20.50 -0.99
CA ARG A 96 -6.42 -19.07 -0.80
C ARG A 96 -5.08 -18.38 -0.69
N ASP A 97 -5.01 -17.16 -1.18
CA ASP A 97 -3.82 -16.33 -1.03
C ASP A 97 -4.23 -14.85 -1.05
N VAL A 98 -3.37 -13.99 -0.51
CA VAL A 98 -3.54 -12.54 -0.62
C VAL A 98 -3.23 -12.13 -2.04
N ILE A 99 -4.22 -11.61 -2.76
CA ILE A 99 -4.07 -11.20 -4.17
C ILE A 99 -3.71 -9.73 -4.32
N ARG A 100 -4.02 -8.89 -3.32
CA ARG A 100 -3.62 -7.48 -3.26
C ARG A 100 -3.73 -6.97 -1.83
N VAL A 101 -2.97 -5.93 -1.52
CA VAL A 101 -3.14 -5.09 -0.34
C VAL A 101 -3.69 -3.75 -0.81
N VAL A 102 -4.67 -3.20 -0.13
CA VAL A 102 -5.25 -1.90 -0.42
C VAL A 102 -4.78 -0.92 0.63
N THR A 103 -4.18 0.18 0.18
CA THR A 103 -3.67 1.28 1.00
C THR A 103 -4.19 2.61 0.44
N PRO A 104 -4.06 3.74 1.16
CA PRO A 104 -4.61 5.02 0.70
C PRO A 104 -4.14 5.43 -0.69
N GLY A 105 -2.84 5.30 -0.99
CA GLY A 105 -2.26 5.68 -2.28
C GLY A 105 -2.32 4.58 -3.35
N THR A 106 -2.96 3.45 -3.08
CA THR A 106 -3.03 2.32 -4.03
C THR A 106 -4.46 1.86 -4.31
N THR A 107 -5.46 2.58 -3.81
CA THR A 107 -6.86 2.32 -4.17
C THR A 107 -7.08 2.57 -5.65
N LEU A 108 -7.74 1.61 -6.32
CA LEU A 108 -8.07 1.69 -7.75
C LEU A 108 -9.55 2.08 -7.96
N ASN A 109 -10.29 2.33 -6.88
CA ASN A 109 -11.72 2.59 -6.97
C ASN A 109 -11.99 4.05 -7.37
N MET A 110 -12.30 4.25 -8.65
CA MET A 110 -12.68 5.56 -9.20
C MET A 110 -13.92 6.18 -8.55
N GLN A 111 -14.84 5.40 -7.97
CA GLN A 111 -16.01 5.96 -7.28
C GLN A 111 -15.67 6.60 -5.93
N SER A 112 -14.51 6.25 -5.37
CA SER A 112 -13.97 6.84 -4.14
C SER A 112 -12.99 7.98 -4.38
N LEU A 113 -12.46 8.07 -5.60
CA LEU A 113 -11.69 9.21 -6.05
C LEU A 113 -12.68 10.28 -6.47
N GLU A 114 -12.53 11.49 -5.96
CA GLU A 114 -13.21 12.63 -6.58
C GLU A 114 -12.80 12.62 -8.06
N GLU A 115 -13.75 12.57 -8.99
CA GLU A 115 -13.51 12.32 -10.44
C GLU A 115 -12.47 13.27 -11.08
N THR A 116 -12.07 14.33 -10.38
CA THR A 116 -11.10 15.34 -10.80
C THR A 116 -9.76 15.31 -10.05
N LYS A 117 -9.56 14.39 -9.09
CA LYS A 117 -8.38 14.36 -8.22
C LYS A 117 -7.57 13.08 -8.40
N ASN A 118 -6.28 13.24 -8.67
CA ASN A 118 -5.30 12.16 -8.74
C ASN A 118 -5.09 11.53 -7.35
N ASN A 119 -4.77 10.24 -7.33
CA ASN A 119 -4.50 9.48 -6.11
C ASN A 119 -3.01 9.18 -5.97
N TYR A 120 -2.25 10.22 -5.63
CA TYR A 120 -0.81 10.10 -5.56
C TYR A 120 -0.35 9.35 -4.31
N ILE A 121 0.61 8.45 -4.51
CA ILE A 121 1.52 7.96 -3.49
C ILE A 121 2.89 8.60 -3.68
N MET A 122 3.50 9.04 -2.58
CA MET A 122 4.82 9.67 -2.59
C MET A 122 5.82 8.80 -1.82
N CYS A 123 7.05 8.72 -2.31
CA CYS A 123 8.18 8.20 -1.56
C CYS A 123 9.19 9.32 -1.31
N VAL A 124 9.65 9.45 -0.06
CA VAL A 124 10.72 10.38 0.33
C VAL A 124 11.90 9.60 0.88
N PHE A 125 13.03 9.67 0.18
CA PHE A 125 14.32 9.24 0.72
C PHE A 125 15.05 10.45 1.29
N PHE A 126 14.92 10.63 2.60
CA PHE A 126 15.49 11.76 3.32
C PHE A 126 16.98 11.55 3.57
N HIS A 127 17.80 12.43 2.98
CA HIS A 127 19.24 12.42 3.11
C HIS A 127 19.81 13.85 2.97
N SER A 128 21.03 14.06 3.47
CA SER A 128 21.76 15.34 3.38
C SER A 128 22.99 15.15 2.49
N PRO A 129 23.28 16.07 1.55
CA PRO A 129 22.69 17.41 1.39
C PRO A 129 21.44 17.48 0.49
N ALA A 130 21.00 16.35 -0.08
CA ALA A 130 19.84 16.29 -0.96
C ALA A 130 18.97 15.08 -0.63
N SER A 131 17.65 15.27 -0.68
CA SER A 131 16.63 14.25 -0.48
C SER A 131 15.96 13.90 -1.81
N GLY A 132 15.71 12.62 -2.01
CA GLY A 132 15.01 12.11 -3.18
C GLY A 132 13.52 12.06 -2.95
N ILE A 133 12.75 12.45 -3.96
CA ILE A 133 11.29 12.32 -3.97
C ILE A 133 10.91 11.51 -5.20
N ALA A 134 9.96 10.60 -5.04
CA ALA A 134 9.27 9.96 -6.15
C ALA A 134 7.77 10.00 -5.92
N VAL A 135 6.98 10.17 -6.97
CA VAL A 135 5.52 10.29 -6.90
C VAL A 135 4.91 9.43 -7.98
N CYS A 136 3.92 8.63 -7.63
CA CYS A 136 3.21 7.79 -8.58
C CYS A 136 1.70 7.92 -8.39
N ASP A 137 0.95 7.97 -9.48
CA ASP A 137 -0.47 7.64 -9.48
C ASP A 137 -0.65 6.30 -10.19
N VAL A 138 -1.07 5.29 -9.44
CA VAL A 138 -1.21 3.91 -9.93
C VAL A 138 -2.32 3.81 -10.97
N THR A 139 -3.30 4.72 -10.96
CA THR A 139 -4.46 4.69 -11.86
C THR A 139 -4.17 5.33 -13.21
N THR A 140 -3.43 6.45 -13.24
CA THR A 140 -3.09 7.15 -14.49
C THR A 140 -1.80 6.63 -15.11
N GLY A 141 -0.92 6.05 -14.30
CA GLY A 141 0.41 5.62 -14.70
C GLY A 141 1.46 6.73 -14.59
N ASP A 142 1.09 7.91 -14.07
CA ASP A 142 2.04 9.01 -13.83
C ASP A 142 3.09 8.54 -12.83
N PHE A 143 4.36 8.68 -13.19
CA PHE A 143 5.47 8.34 -12.32
C PHE A 143 6.59 9.36 -12.48
N HIS A 144 6.81 10.13 -11.43
CA HIS A 144 7.77 11.24 -11.37
C HIS A 144 8.84 10.99 -10.31
N LEU A 145 10.00 11.62 -10.48
CA LEU A 145 11.00 11.76 -9.44
C LEU A 145 11.62 13.14 -9.45
N THR A 146 12.23 13.54 -8.35
CA THR A 146 13.05 14.75 -8.27
C THR A 146 13.99 14.68 -7.08
N GLU A 147 14.85 15.68 -6.94
CA GLU A 147 15.68 15.90 -5.75
C GLU A 147 15.55 17.33 -5.22
N VAL A 148 15.49 17.43 -3.91
CA VAL A 148 15.34 18.69 -3.19
C VAL A 148 16.41 18.82 -2.11
N ARG A 149 16.75 20.05 -1.72
CA ARG A 149 17.87 20.35 -0.82
C ARG A 149 17.42 20.79 0.57
N SER A 150 16.12 20.99 0.77
CA SER A 150 15.57 21.46 2.03
C SER A 150 14.26 20.78 2.39
N VAL A 151 13.95 20.72 3.69
CA VAL A 151 12.66 20.23 4.20
C VAL A 151 11.50 21.08 3.69
N GLN A 152 11.73 22.38 3.43
CA GLN A 152 10.68 23.25 2.89
C GLN A 152 10.30 22.84 1.47
N GLU A 153 11.26 22.52 0.61
CA GLU A 153 10.97 22.02 -0.75
C GLU A 153 10.24 20.67 -0.71
N ILE A 154 10.53 19.80 0.29
CA ILE A 154 9.74 18.58 0.50
C ILE A 154 8.28 18.92 0.82
N ARG A 155 8.03 19.90 1.69
CA ARG A 155 6.66 20.37 1.98
C ARG A 155 5.98 20.92 0.73
N ASP A 156 6.71 21.63 -0.11
CA ASP A 156 6.18 22.21 -1.33
C ASP A 156 5.75 21.11 -2.32
N GLU A 157 6.54 20.03 -2.47
CA GLU A 157 6.16 18.88 -3.29
C GLU A 157 4.97 18.11 -2.69
N ILE A 158 4.91 17.93 -1.36
CA ILE A 158 3.73 17.34 -0.68
C ILE A 158 2.48 18.20 -0.93
N ALA A 159 2.59 19.52 -0.85
CA ALA A 159 1.46 20.42 -1.08
C ALA A 159 1.01 20.44 -2.55
N LYS A 160 1.94 20.28 -3.48
CA LYS A 160 1.69 20.21 -4.93
C LYS A 160 0.99 18.92 -5.34
N PHE A 161 1.50 17.78 -4.88
CA PHE A 161 0.96 16.47 -5.27
C PHE A 161 -0.15 15.97 -4.35
N GLN A 162 -0.27 16.50 -3.12
CA GLN A 162 -1.27 16.09 -2.13
C GLN A 162 -1.40 14.56 -2.00
N PRO A 163 -0.31 13.83 -1.72
CA PRO A 163 -0.35 12.38 -1.70
C PRO A 163 -1.25 11.87 -0.57
N SER A 164 -2.11 10.90 -0.87
CA SER A 164 -2.92 10.22 0.16
C SER A 164 -2.08 9.31 1.03
N GLU A 165 -0.95 8.84 0.49
CA GLU A 165 0.01 7.98 1.17
C GLU A 165 1.45 8.43 0.90
N LEU A 166 2.26 8.43 1.96
CA LEU A 166 3.69 8.72 1.89
C LEU A 166 4.48 7.57 2.50
N ILE A 167 5.43 7.03 1.76
CA ILE A 167 6.40 6.05 2.27
C ILE A 167 7.78 6.70 2.40
N CYS A 168 8.54 6.35 3.43
CA CYS A 168 9.81 7.03 3.69
C CYS A 168 10.85 6.14 4.36
N ASN A 169 12.11 6.58 4.35
CA ASN A 169 13.10 6.03 5.26
C ASN A 169 12.87 6.55 6.69
N VAL A 170 13.37 5.81 7.69
CA VAL A 170 13.18 6.15 9.11
C VAL A 170 13.66 7.55 9.48
N SER A 171 14.73 8.05 8.83
CA SER A 171 15.30 9.37 9.09
C SER A 171 14.36 10.53 8.73
N PHE A 172 13.41 10.31 7.82
CA PHE A 172 12.45 11.36 7.44
C PHE A 172 11.55 11.75 8.61
N LEU A 173 11.13 10.78 9.42
CA LEU A 173 10.23 11.01 10.56
C LEU A 173 10.96 11.57 11.78
N SER A 174 12.29 11.37 11.88
CA SER A 174 13.10 11.94 12.97
C SER A 174 13.54 13.37 12.68
N ASP A 175 14.00 13.65 11.46
CA ASP A 175 14.74 14.88 11.14
C ASP A 175 14.09 15.72 10.03
N GLY A 176 13.05 15.20 9.37
CA GLY A 176 12.33 15.85 8.27
C GLY A 176 11.01 16.48 8.71
N ILE A 177 9.91 15.77 8.45
CA ILE A 177 8.53 16.20 8.73
C ILE A 177 7.89 15.19 9.68
N SER A 178 7.24 15.68 10.73
CA SER A 178 6.60 14.81 11.72
C SER A 178 5.36 14.12 11.14
N GLU A 179 5.08 12.91 11.62
CA GLU A 179 3.86 12.17 11.27
C GLU A 179 2.58 12.97 11.59
N THR A 180 2.58 13.73 12.69
CA THR A 180 1.46 14.61 13.05
C THR A 180 1.24 15.70 12.02
N GLU A 181 2.30 16.35 11.52
CA GLU A 181 2.17 17.36 10.46
C GLU A 181 1.62 16.74 9.17
N LEU A 182 2.13 15.58 8.75
CA LEU A 182 1.67 14.86 7.56
C LEU A 182 0.17 14.53 7.64
N LYS A 183 -0.27 14.02 8.79
CA LYS A 183 -1.65 13.61 8.99
C LYS A 183 -2.62 14.79 9.14
N GLU A 184 -2.30 15.77 9.98
CA GLU A 184 -3.24 16.84 10.34
C GLU A 184 -3.29 17.97 9.30
N LYS A 185 -2.16 18.27 8.65
CA LYS A 185 -2.06 19.38 7.69
C LYS A 185 -2.29 18.93 6.25
N TYR A 186 -1.78 17.76 5.88
CA TYR A 186 -1.82 17.30 4.48
C TYR A 186 -2.77 16.11 4.27
N GLU A 187 -3.39 15.60 5.33
CA GLU A 187 -4.27 14.41 5.28
C GLU A 187 -3.56 13.17 4.68
N THR A 188 -2.23 13.13 4.80
CA THR A 188 -1.38 12.08 4.24
C THR A 188 -1.11 11.02 5.29
N THR A 189 -1.38 9.76 4.95
CA THR A 189 -0.98 8.63 5.81
C THR A 189 0.48 8.27 5.52
N VAL A 190 1.31 8.13 6.55
CA VAL A 190 2.75 7.86 6.38
C VAL A 190 3.16 6.47 6.88
N TYR A 191 4.06 5.81 6.15
CA TYR A 191 4.63 4.52 6.54
C TYR A 191 6.16 4.49 6.35
N PRO A 192 6.95 4.25 7.42
CA PRO A 192 8.38 4.00 7.25
C PRO A 192 8.60 2.62 6.61
N LEU A 193 9.55 2.55 5.68
CA LEU A 193 10.01 1.31 5.06
C LEU A 193 11.31 0.80 5.69
N ASP A 194 11.61 -0.46 5.43
CA ASP A 194 12.86 -1.08 5.87
C ASP A 194 14.05 -0.45 5.12
N PRO A 195 15.21 -0.19 5.76
CA PRO A 195 16.39 0.32 5.07
C PRO A 195 16.80 -0.46 3.82
N LEU A 196 16.55 -1.78 3.79
CA LEU A 196 16.82 -2.64 2.63
C LEU A 196 16.00 -2.27 1.39
N ASP A 197 14.83 -1.65 1.56
CA ASP A 197 14.01 -1.16 0.45
C ASP A 197 14.69 -0.03 -0.33
N PHE A 198 15.62 0.69 0.30
CA PHE A 198 16.38 1.79 -0.31
C PHE A 198 17.79 1.38 -0.76
N GLY A 199 18.03 0.08 -0.97
CA GLY A 199 19.30 -0.41 -1.49
C GLY A 199 19.59 0.11 -2.90
N ALA A 200 20.75 0.73 -3.12
CA ALA A 200 21.04 1.40 -4.39
C ALA A 200 21.04 0.45 -5.61
N GLU A 201 21.67 -0.71 -5.49
CA GLU A 201 21.69 -1.72 -6.55
C GLU A 201 20.31 -2.34 -6.78
N SER A 202 19.54 -2.62 -5.71
CA SER A 202 18.20 -3.20 -5.84
C SER A 202 17.21 -2.21 -6.44
N CYS A 203 17.27 -0.93 -6.05
CA CYS A 203 16.45 0.14 -6.62
C CYS A 203 16.72 0.33 -8.11
N ARG A 204 18.00 0.49 -8.50
CA ARG A 204 18.40 0.62 -9.91
C ARG A 204 17.93 -0.57 -10.72
N ARG A 205 18.20 -1.79 -10.24
CA ARG A 205 17.79 -3.01 -10.92
C ARG A 205 16.27 -3.11 -11.07
N SER A 206 15.52 -2.81 -10.01
CA SER A 206 14.05 -2.85 -10.04
C SER A 206 13.49 -1.91 -11.12
N LEU A 207 14.04 -0.70 -11.23
CA LEU A 207 13.66 0.28 -12.25
C LEU A 207 14.05 -0.19 -13.65
N THR A 208 15.30 -0.62 -13.86
CA THR A 208 15.76 -1.07 -15.18
C THR A 208 15.03 -2.30 -15.67
N ASP A 209 14.73 -3.26 -14.78
CA ASP A 209 13.97 -4.46 -15.09
C ASP A 209 12.52 -4.11 -15.49
N HIS A 210 11.91 -3.16 -14.78
CA HIS A 210 10.53 -2.70 -15.03
C HIS A 210 10.37 -1.93 -16.34
N PHE A 211 11.26 -0.96 -16.61
CA PHE A 211 11.22 -0.14 -17.82
C PHE A 211 11.94 -0.78 -19.02
N HIS A 212 12.42 -2.02 -18.86
CA HIS A 212 13.11 -2.79 -19.90
C HIS A 212 14.31 -2.04 -20.51
N THR A 213 15.07 -1.34 -19.68
CA THR A 213 16.28 -0.59 -20.07
C THR A 213 17.54 -1.28 -19.57
N SER A 214 18.65 -1.18 -20.29
CA SER A 214 19.94 -1.77 -19.87
C SER A 214 20.66 -0.96 -18.77
N SER A 215 20.30 0.30 -18.57
CA SER A 215 20.86 1.18 -17.54
C SER A 215 19.92 2.35 -17.23
N THR A 216 20.16 3.00 -16.09
CA THR A 216 19.45 4.21 -15.64
C THR A 216 19.70 5.43 -16.54
N ILE A 217 20.79 5.43 -17.32
CA ILE A 217 21.05 6.43 -18.38
C ILE A 217 19.90 6.46 -19.39
N GLY A 218 19.36 5.28 -19.75
CA GLY A 218 18.23 5.18 -20.68
C GLY A 218 16.93 5.74 -20.14
N LEU A 219 16.85 5.97 -18.82
CA LEU A 219 15.71 6.59 -18.15
C LEU A 219 15.89 8.11 -17.97
N GLY A 220 17.09 8.65 -18.18
CA GLY A 220 17.37 10.08 -18.02
C GLY A 220 17.38 10.56 -16.56
N ILE A 221 17.68 9.67 -15.60
CA ILE A 221 17.58 9.95 -14.15
C ILE A 221 18.94 10.03 -13.43
N GLU A 222 20.04 10.05 -14.18
CA GLU A 222 21.40 10.03 -13.63
C GLU A 222 21.71 11.22 -12.71
N ASP A 223 21.10 12.37 -12.97
CA ASP A 223 21.27 13.58 -12.18
C ASP A 223 20.51 13.53 -10.83
N PHE A 224 19.75 12.46 -10.59
CA PHE A 224 18.89 12.28 -9.41
C PHE A 224 19.21 10.95 -8.68
N PRO A 225 20.41 10.78 -8.09
CA PRO A 225 20.78 9.56 -7.38
C PRO A 225 19.86 9.18 -6.19
N ASN A 226 19.49 10.13 -5.34
CA ASN A 226 18.50 9.95 -4.26
C ASN A 226 17.08 9.82 -4.81
N GLY A 227 16.75 10.56 -5.88
CA GLY A 227 15.46 10.40 -6.59
C GLY A 227 15.28 8.98 -7.12
N THR A 228 16.36 8.37 -7.62
CA THR A 228 16.41 6.97 -8.07
C THR A 228 16.15 5.99 -6.93
N LEU A 229 16.68 6.25 -5.73
CA LEU A 229 16.38 5.43 -4.54
C LEU A 229 14.92 5.53 -4.15
N ALA A 230 14.36 6.74 -4.12
CA ALA A 230 12.95 6.96 -3.81
C ALA A 230 12.04 6.26 -4.85
N ALA A 231 12.36 6.38 -6.15
CA ALA A 231 11.59 5.74 -7.22
C ALA A 231 11.70 4.21 -7.17
N GLY A 232 12.89 3.67 -6.92
CA GLY A 232 13.09 2.23 -6.80
C GLY A 232 12.36 1.62 -5.60
N ALA A 233 12.40 2.30 -4.45
CA ALA A 233 11.65 1.91 -3.26
C ALA A 233 10.14 2.00 -3.47
N LEU A 234 9.66 3.08 -4.10
CA LEU A 234 8.24 3.26 -4.45
C LEU A 234 7.75 2.15 -5.37
N LEU A 235 8.48 1.86 -6.44
CA LEU A 235 8.14 0.78 -7.37
C LEU A 235 8.14 -0.59 -6.68
N GLY A 236 9.14 -0.85 -5.83
CA GLY A 236 9.20 -2.08 -5.02
C GLY A 236 8.01 -2.25 -4.09
N TYR A 237 7.61 -1.17 -3.41
CA TYR A 237 6.42 -1.13 -2.57
C TYR A 237 5.14 -1.40 -3.37
N LEU A 238 4.95 -0.70 -4.50
CA LEU A 238 3.79 -0.88 -5.37
C LEU A 238 3.67 -2.31 -5.89
N LYS A 239 4.78 -2.94 -6.31
CA LYS A 239 4.80 -4.36 -6.73
C LYS A 239 4.37 -5.30 -5.60
N ARG A 240 4.78 -5.04 -4.36
CA ARG A 240 4.38 -5.87 -3.19
C ARG A 240 2.90 -5.71 -2.83
N VAL A 241 2.38 -4.49 -2.94
CA VAL A 241 1.01 -4.14 -2.56
C VAL A 241 0.02 -4.59 -3.64
N GLN A 242 0.28 -4.30 -4.92
CA GLN A 242 -0.60 -4.65 -6.03
C GLN A 242 -0.51 -6.13 -6.44
N LYS A 243 0.63 -6.78 -6.22
CA LYS A 243 0.92 -8.18 -6.62
C LYS A 243 0.55 -8.53 -8.07
N THR A 244 0.53 -7.52 -8.94
CA THR A 244 0.24 -7.60 -10.36
C THR A 244 1.29 -6.79 -11.12
N GLU A 245 1.41 -7.05 -12.42
CA GLU A 245 2.32 -6.29 -13.28
C GLU A 245 1.83 -4.84 -13.42
N LEU A 246 2.68 -3.88 -13.08
CA LEU A 246 2.40 -2.44 -13.18
C LEU A 246 2.66 -1.93 -14.61
N SER A 247 2.12 -2.62 -15.60
CA SER A 247 2.40 -2.40 -17.03
C SER A 247 1.97 -1.02 -17.55
N ASN A 248 1.09 -0.32 -16.82
CA ASN A 248 0.70 1.05 -17.11
C ASN A 248 1.78 2.09 -16.75
N LEU A 249 2.70 1.76 -15.85
CA LEU A 249 3.87 2.59 -15.53
C LEU A 249 4.91 2.43 -16.65
N THR A 250 4.73 3.21 -17.72
CA THR A 250 5.51 3.07 -18.96
C THR A 250 6.71 4.01 -19.02
N GLN A 251 6.69 5.11 -18.27
CA GLN A 251 7.74 6.12 -18.25
C GLN A 251 8.01 6.60 -16.82
N LEU A 252 9.21 7.11 -16.59
CA LEU A 252 9.64 7.76 -15.36
C LEU A 252 10.14 9.15 -15.72
N HIS A 253 9.55 10.17 -15.10
CA HIS A 253 9.77 11.55 -15.46
C HIS A 253 10.55 12.30 -14.36
N PRO A 254 11.76 12.80 -14.64
CA PRO A 254 12.47 13.72 -13.75
C PRO A 254 11.87 15.14 -13.77
#